data_AF-A0A2V9N0M2-F1
#
_entry.id   AF-A0A2V9N0M2-F1
#
_cell.length_a   1.000
_cell.length_b   1.000
_cell.length_c   1.000
_cell.angle_alpha   90.00
_cell.angle_beta   90.00
_cell.angle_gamma   90.00
#
_symmetry.space_group_name_H-M   'P 1'
#
loop_
_entity.id
_entity.type
_entity.pdbx_description
1 polymer ?
#
loop_
_entity_poly.entity_id
_entity_poly.type
_entity_poly.pdbx_seq_one_letter_code
_entity_poly.pdbx_strand_id
1 'polypeptide(L)'
;LPINLDIAGLATAGSFAFQNGPDYNHQFLPILLMIRGKHTISVGADIKHEQIFHDGVFSNWSFDSTPTEDPQNVANTGQALASFLLGLPTSAFRILGDPSLHAKRFLWHFYGQDDIKLSPKLTLNLGLRYEYSEWFTPNEGRLSGYDTETQRFIWASKNPITGEPANAPPTLVDPDKNNFAPRFGLAYLLT
;
A
#
# COMPACT_ATOMS: atom_id res chain seq x y z
N LEU A 1 -20.55 -12.17 -13.49
CA LEU A 1 -19.62 -11.28 -12.77
C LEU A 1 -20.43 -10.14 -12.19
N PRO A 2 -20.14 -9.67 -10.96
CA PRO A 2 -20.78 -8.49 -10.42
C PRO A 2 -20.56 -7.30 -11.36
N ILE A 3 -21.62 -6.59 -11.73
CA ILE A 3 -21.57 -5.37 -12.53
C ILE A 3 -22.01 -4.22 -11.63
N ASN A 4 -21.20 -3.18 -11.57
CA ASN A 4 -21.56 -1.91 -10.96
C ASN A 4 -22.03 -0.94 -12.04
N LEU A 5 -23.12 -0.25 -11.72
CA LEU A 5 -23.78 0.72 -12.58
C LEU A 5 -23.58 2.08 -11.93
N ASP A 6 -22.66 2.86 -12.48
CA ASP A 6 -22.33 4.20 -12.02
C ASP A 6 -23.13 5.21 -12.85
N ILE A 7 -24.17 5.79 -12.26
CA ILE A 7 -24.98 6.82 -12.92
C ILE A 7 -24.61 8.17 -12.31
N ALA A 8 -24.08 9.10 -13.10
CA ALA A 8 -23.60 10.37 -12.60
C ALA A 8 -24.72 11.13 -11.83
N GLY A 9 -24.40 11.59 -10.62
CA GLY A 9 -25.34 12.27 -9.73
C GLY A 9 -26.27 11.33 -8.94
N LEU A 10 -26.14 10.01 -9.08
CA LEU A 10 -26.89 9.00 -8.34
C LEU A 10 -25.94 8.05 -7.61
N ALA A 11 -26.47 7.33 -6.62
CA ALA A 11 -25.71 6.28 -5.94
C ALA A 11 -25.48 5.09 -6.90
N THR A 12 -24.26 4.56 -6.90
CA THR A 12 -23.90 3.35 -7.66
C THR A 12 -24.77 2.17 -7.26
N ALA A 13 -25.35 1.50 -8.25
CA ALA A 13 -26.08 0.26 -8.05
C ALA A 13 -25.18 -0.91 -8.48
N GLY A 14 -24.77 -1.76 -7.55
CA GLY A 14 -23.83 -2.83 -7.85
C GLY A 14 -23.38 -3.61 -6.62
N SER A 15 -22.49 -4.55 -6.85
CA SER A 15 -21.83 -5.31 -5.79
C SER A 15 -20.35 -5.43 -6.13
N PHE A 16 -19.49 -5.07 -5.20
CA PHE A 16 -18.08 -5.40 -5.24
C PHE A 16 -17.88 -6.69 -4.43
N ALA A 17 -17.39 -7.74 -5.07
CA ALA A 17 -16.96 -8.95 -4.38
C ALA A 17 -15.45 -8.92 -4.26
N PHE A 18 -14.95 -8.32 -3.18
CA PHE A 18 -13.56 -8.48 -2.78
C PHE A 18 -13.45 -9.69 -1.87
N GLN A 19 -12.59 -10.63 -2.25
CA GLN A 19 -12.19 -11.72 -1.39
C GLN A 19 -10.84 -11.36 -0.80
N ASN A 20 -10.88 -10.82 0.41
CA ASN A 20 -9.69 -10.53 1.18
C ASN A 20 -9.35 -11.74 2.06
N GLY A 21 -8.10 -12.15 2.00
CA GLY A 21 -7.54 -13.26 2.73
C GLY A 21 -7.63 -14.60 1.99
N PRO A 22 -6.90 -15.61 2.50
CA PRO A 22 -6.22 -15.60 3.80
C PRO A 22 -4.96 -14.72 3.82
N ASP A 23 -4.87 -13.87 4.83
CA ASP A 23 -3.67 -13.08 5.12
C ASP A 23 -2.93 -13.75 6.28
N TYR A 24 -1.61 -13.92 6.14
CA TYR A 24 -0.75 -14.52 7.15
C TYR A 24 0.23 -13.48 7.69
N ASN A 25 0.29 -13.35 9.01
CA ASN A 25 1.27 -12.52 9.70
C ASN A 25 2.06 -13.38 10.68
N HIS A 26 3.34 -13.53 10.42
CA HIS A 26 4.29 -14.15 11.34
C HIS A 26 5.17 -13.08 11.94
N GLN A 27 5.07 -12.90 13.26
CA GLN A 27 5.76 -11.85 13.97
C GLN A 27 6.60 -12.41 15.13
N PHE A 28 7.82 -11.91 15.26
CA PHE A 28 8.72 -12.19 16.36
C PHE A 28 9.13 -10.88 17.03
N LEU A 29 8.79 -10.74 18.32
CA LEU A 29 8.92 -9.50 19.11
C LEU A 29 9.73 -9.71 20.40
N PRO A 30 11.03 -10.01 20.33
CA PRO A 30 11.86 -10.15 21.53
C PRO A 30 12.13 -8.78 22.14
N ILE A 31 11.99 -8.69 23.47
CA ILE A 31 12.37 -7.52 24.25
C ILE A 31 13.18 -8.01 25.44
N LEU A 32 14.32 -7.37 25.67
CA LEU A 32 15.19 -7.58 26.81
C LEU A 32 15.35 -6.27 27.57
N LEU A 33 15.16 -6.32 28.88
CA LEU A 33 15.54 -5.27 29.81
C LEU A 33 16.60 -5.82 30.75
N MET A 34 17.75 -5.16 30.84
CA MET A 34 18.84 -5.55 31.72
C MET A 34 19.28 -4.35 32.55
N ILE A 35 19.25 -4.51 33.87
CA ILE A 35 19.80 -3.55 34.81
C ILE A 35 21.10 -4.12 35.36
N ARG A 36 22.22 -3.44 35.09
CA ARG A 36 23.53 -3.89 35.57
C ARG A 36 24.40 -2.71 35.93
N GLY A 37 24.70 -2.58 37.22
CA GLY A 37 25.52 -1.49 37.73
C GLY A 37 24.88 -0.13 37.47
N LYS A 38 25.55 0.69 36.66
CA LYS A 38 25.10 2.05 36.30
C LYS A 38 24.13 2.09 35.11
N HIS A 39 23.93 0.96 34.43
CA HIS A 39 23.22 0.89 33.16
C HIS A 39 21.83 0.26 33.32
N THR A 40 20.86 0.86 32.65
CA THR A 40 19.55 0.28 32.37
C THR A 40 19.42 0.16 30.87
N ILE A 41 19.59 -1.05 30.35
CA ILE A 41 19.63 -1.33 28.91
C ILE A 41 18.31 -1.97 28.49
N SER A 42 17.67 -1.40 27.47
CA SER A 42 16.52 -2.00 26.77
C SER A 42 16.89 -2.26 25.32
N VAL A 43 16.74 -3.52 24.87
CA VAL A 43 16.95 -3.91 23.48
C VAL A 43 15.73 -4.65 23.02
N GLY A 44 15.30 -4.43 21.78
CA GLY A 44 14.24 -5.21 21.19
C GLY A 44 14.26 -5.25 19.68
N ALA A 45 13.49 -6.19 19.14
CA ALA A 45 13.27 -6.33 17.72
C ALA A 45 11.79 -6.51 17.42
N ASP A 46 11.36 -6.06 16.24
CA ASP A 46 10.08 -6.41 15.62
C ASP A 46 10.40 -6.93 14.22
N ILE A 47 10.29 -8.26 14.06
CA ILE A 47 10.55 -8.94 12.80
C ILE A 47 9.21 -9.51 12.33
N LYS A 48 8.76 -9.08 11.17
CA LYS A 48 7.50 -9.51 10.56
C LYS A 48 7.72 -10.07 9.18
N HIS A 49 7.08 -11.20 8.91
CA HIS A 49 6.83 -11.69 7.57
C HIS A 49 5.32 -11.69 7.35
N GLU A 50 4.89 -10.90 6.38
CA GLU A 50 3.48 -10.72 6.04
C GLU A 50 3.23 -11.28 4.66
N GLN A 51 2.12 -12.00 4.51
CA GLN A 51 1.59 -12.47 3.24
C GLN A 51 0.13 -12.05 3.16
N ILE A 52 -0.25 -11.48 2.01
CA ILE A 52 -1.61 -11.07 1.73
C ILE A 52 -2.11 -11.79 0.49
N PHE A 53 -3.39 -12.15 0.51
CA PHE A 53 -4.10 -12.62 -0.67
C PHE A 53 -5.37 -11.80 -0.81
N HIS A 54 -5.44 -10.92 -1.80
CA HIS A 54 -6.65 -10.17 -2.10
C HIS A 54 -7.08 -10.45 -3.53
N ASP A 55 -8.35 -10.75 -3.73
CA ASP A 55 -8.95 -10.98 -5.04
C ASP A 55 -10.17 -10.06 -5.18
N GLY A 56 -10.43 -9.59 -6.40
CA GLY A 56 -11.61 -8.83 -6.73
C GLY A 56 -11.88 -8.90 -8.22
N VAL A 57 -13.02 -9.48 -8.58
CA VAL A 57 -13.52 -9.43 -9.97
C VAL A 57 -14.78 -8.59 -10.00
N PHE A 58 -14.71 -7.45 -10.71
CA PHE A 58 -15.89 -6.62 -10.99
C PHE A 58 -15.82 -6.03 -12.40
N SER A 59 -16.97 -5.55 -12.85
CA SER A 59 -17.14 -4.78 -14.07
C SER A 59 -17.84 -3.48 -13.69
N ASN A 60 -17.43 -2.36 -14.27
CA ASN A 60 -18.07 -1.06 -14.04
C ASN A 60 -18.58 -0.51 -15.36
N TRP A 61 -19.85 -0.14 -15.39
CA TRP A 61 -20.47 0.57 -16.51
C TRP A 61 -20.88 1.94 -16.02
N SER A 62 -20.36 2.97 -16.68
CA SER A 62 -20.61 4.35 -16.32
C SER A 62 -21.58 4.99 -17.29
N PHE A 63 -22.50 5.78 -16.75
CA PHE A 63 -23.52 6.53 -17.46
C PHE A 63 -23.43 7.98 -17.01
N ASP A 64 -23.18 8.88 -17.96
CA ASP A 64 -23.22 10.32 -17.77
C ASP A 64 -24.23 10.95 -18.75
N SER A 65 -24.29 12.28 -18.81
CA SER A 65 -25.22 13.01 -19.67
C SER A 65 -24.87 12.94 -21.16
N THR A 66 -23.67 12.55 -21.56
CA THR A 66 -23.16 12.67 -22.93
C THR A 66 -24.02 11.97 -24.00
N PRO A 67 -24.59 10.77 -23.77
CA PRO A 67 -25.46 10.13 -24.76
C PRO A 67 -26.80 10.85 -24.99
N THR A 68 -27.21 11.72 -24.07
CA THR A 68 -28.52 12.41 -24.10
C THR A 68 -28.39 13.93 -24.13
N GLU A 69 -27.16 14.45 -24.20
CA GLU A 69 -26.91 15.89 -24.31
C GLU A 69 -27.23 16.39 -25.71
N ASP A 70 -27.56 17.68 -25.80
CA ASP A 70 -27.62 18.40 -27.05
C ASP A 70 -26.18 18.61 -27.54
N PRO A 71 -25.78 18.08 -28.72
CA PRO A 71 -24.43 18.28 -29.26
C PRO A 71 -24.08 19.77 -29.47
N GLN A 72 -25.06 20.66 -29.54
CA GLN A 72 -24.87 22.11 -29.64
C GLN A 72 -24.73 22.79 -28.27
N ASN A 73 -24.99 22.08 -27.16
CA ASN A 73 -24.94 22.58 -25.78
C ASN A 73 -24.53 21.49 -24.76
N VAL A 74 -23.34 20.90 -24.98
CA VAL A 74 -22.77 19.72 -24.31
C VAL A 74 -22.46 19.86 -22.80
N ALA A 75 -22.66 21.02 -22.18
CA ALA A 75 -22.38 21.21 -20.74
C ALA A 75 -23.63 21.49 -19.90
N ASN A 76 -24.74 21.86 -20.53
CA ASN A 76 -25.94 22.33 -19.82
C ASN A 76 -27.16 21.45 -20.10
N THR A 77 -27.00 20.36 -20.85
CA THR A 77 -28.08 19.50 -21.31
C THR A 77 -27.71 18.03 -21.17
N GLY A 78 -28.71 17.14 -21.29
CA GLY A 78 -28.55 15.70 -21.07
C GLY A 78 -28.79 15.27 -19.63
N GLN A 79 -29.01 13.97 -19.45
CA GLN A 79 -29.34 13.37 -18.16
C GLN A 79 -28.74 11.96 -18.06
N ALA A 80 -27.87 11.75 -17.07
CA ALA A 80 -27.23 10.45 -16.83
C ALA A 80 -28.24 9.32 -16.59
N LEU A 81 -29.32 9.60 -15.87
CA LEU A 81 -30.41 8.63 -15.67
C LEU A 81 -31.11 8.27 -16.98
N ALA A 82 -31.28 9.21 -17.91
CA ALA A 82 -31.85 8.93 -19.22
C ALA A 82 -30.91 8.07 -20.06
N SER A 83 -29.61 8.37 -20.06
CA SER A 83 -28.58 7.53 -20.70
C SER A 83 -28.60 6.09 -20.15
N PHE A 84 -28.77 5.94 -18.84
CA PHE A 84 -28.93 4.64 -18.19
C PHE A 84 -30.19 3.89 -18.64
N LEU A 85 -31.36 4.55 -18.62
CA LEU A 85 -32.62 3.94 -19.03
C LEU A 85 -32.64 3.55 -20.52
N LEU A 86 -31.88 4.26 -21.36
CA LEU A 86 -31.67 3.93 -22.77
C LEU A 86 -30.63 2.83 -22.99
N GLY A 87 -29.89 2.42 -21.95
CA GLY A 87 -28.83 1.41 -22.05
C GLY A 87 -27.61 1.90 -22.82
N LEU A 88 -27.31 3.20 -22.75
CA LEU A 88 -26.19 3.84 -23.44
C LEU A 88 -25.07 4.20 -22.43
N PRO A 89 -24.17 3.26 -22.07
CA PRO A 89 -23.04 3.58 -21.21
C PRO A 89 -22.02 4.43 -21.96
N THR A 90 -21.42 5.39 -21.27
CA THR A 90 -20.31 6.19 -21.82
C THR A 90 -18.98 5.48 -21.71
N SER A 91 -18.85 4.59 -20.72
CA SER A 91 -17.72 3.67 -20.65
C SER A 91 -18.13 2.35 -20.00
N ALA A 92 -17.41 1.30 -20.36
CA ALA A 92 -17.53 -0.01 -19.76
C ALA A 92 -16.14 -0.59 -19.55
N PHE A 93 -15.83 -0.97 -18.32
CA PHE A 93 -14.58 -1.58 -17.92
C PHE A 93 -14.85 -2.94 -17.26
N ARG A 94 -13.95 -3.89 -17.53
CA ARG A 94 -13.87 -5.16 -16.78
C ARG A 94 -12.42 -5.52 -16.54
N ILE A 95 -12.18 -6.22 -15.43
CA ILE A 95 -10.87 -6.80 -15.18
C ILE A 95 -10.69 -8.04 -16.08
N LEU A 96 -9.52 -8.15 -16.70
CA LEU A 96 -9.13 -9.26 -17.57
C LEU A 96 -7.97 -10.03 -16.91
N GLY A 97 -8.01 -11.35 -17.07
CA GLY A 97 -7.01 -12.23 -16.47
C GLY A 97 -7.33 -12.58 -15.02
N ASP A 98 -6.28 -12.87 -14.27
CA ASP A 98 -6.35 -13.23 -12.86
C ASP A 98 -6.06 -11.95 -12.04
N PRO A 99 -7.07 -11.42 -11.34
CA PRO A 99 -6.96 -10.20 -10.55
C PRO A 99 -6.43 -10.43 -9.14
N SER A 100 -6.09 -11.67 -8.77
CA SER A 100 -5.57 -11.95 -7.44
C SER A 100 -4.22 -11.27 -7.23
N LEU A 101 -4.11 -10.61 -6.09
CA LEU A 101 -2.88 -10.06 -5.54
C LEU A 101 -2.43 -10.98 -4.43
N HIS A 102 -1.42 -11.79 -4.72
CA HIS A 102 -0.73 -12.57 -3.71
C HIS A 102 0.65 -11.98 -3.51
N ALA A 103 0.89 -11.36 -2.36
CA ALA A 103 2.13 -10.63 -2.13
C ALA A 103 2.67 -10.86 -0.73
N LYS A 104 3.97 -10.66 -0.57
CA LYS A 104 4.67 -10.80 0.71
C LYS A 104 5.62 -9.64 0.96
N ARG A 105 5.94 -9.40 2.23
CA ARG A 105 7.00 -8.47 2.62
C ARG A 105 7.67 -8.90 3.92
N PHE A 106 8.91 -8.47 4.09
CA PHE A 106 9.58 -8.50 5.38
C PHE A 106 9.71 -7.10 5.99
N LEU A 107 9.52 -7.03 7.31
CA LEU A 107 9.86 -5.87 8.11
C LEU A 107 10.82 -6.28 9.22
N TRP A 108 11.86 -5.49 9.40
CA TRP A 108 12.91 -5.71 10.39
C TRP A 108 13.18 -4.41 11.12
N HIS A 109 12.67 -4.29 12.34
CA HIS A 109 12.89 -3.12 13.17
C HIS A 109 13.68 -3.52 14.40
N PHE A 110 14.73 -2.78 14.72
CA PHE A 110 15.58 -3.04 15.88
C PHE A 110 15.72 -1.76 16.68
N TYR A 111 15.79 -1.89 18.00
CA TYR A 111 16.16 -0.78 18.85
C TYR A 111 17.07 -1.22 19.99
N GLY A 112 17.94 -0.32 20.40
CA GLY A 112 18.72 -0.41 21.62
C GLY A 112 18.71 0.93 22.33
N GLN A 113 18.51 0.92 23.63
CA GLN A 113 18.57 2.08 24.50
C GLN A 113 19.34 1.74 25.77
N ASP A 114 20.17 2.67 26.24
CA ASP A 114 20.91 2.59 27.49
C ASP A 114 20.75 3.90 28.26
N ASP A 115 20.22 3.79 29.47
CA ASP A 115 20.19 4.87 30.45
C ASP A 115 21.31 4.63 31.46
N ILE A 116 22.37 5.44 31.39
CA ILE A 116 23.57 5.31 32.21
C ILE A 116 23.66 6.43 33.25
N LYS A 117 23.78 6.03 34.52
CA LYS A 117 24.06 6.95 35.64
C LYS A 117 25.57 7.18 35.79
N LEU A 118 26.11 8.17 35.08
CA LEU A 118 27.53 8.54 35.16
C LEU A 118 27.93 8.91 36.60
N SER A 119 27.07 9.68 37.29
CA SER A 119 27.18 10.04 38.71
C SER A 119 25.78 10.06 39.37
N PRO A 120 25.65 10.19 40.70
CA PRO A 120 24.35 10.35 41.35
C PRO A 120 23.54 11.55 40.86
N LYS A 121 24.20 12.53 40.23
CA LYS A 121 23.58 13.74 39.69
C LYS A 121 23.52 13.78 38.17
N LEU A 122 24.17 12.87 37.45
CA LEU A 122 24.28 12.91 35.99
C LEU A 122 23.84 11.59 35.37
N THR A 123 22.77 11.66 34.56
CA THR A 123 22.28 10.54 33.75
C THR A 123 22.38 10.90 32.28
N LEU A 124 22.87 9.95 31.49
CA LEU A 124 22.90 10.02 30.04
C LEU A 124 21.97 8.94 29.47
N ASN A 125 21.24 9.27 28.42
CA ASN A 125 20.30 8.38 27.73
C ASN A 125 20.77 8.28 26.28
N LEU A 126 21.15 7.09 25.86
CA LEU A 126 21.64 6.80 24.52
C LEU A 126 20.68 5.82 23.86
N GLY A 127 20.26 6.10 22.64
CA GLY A 127 19.38 5.20 21.90
C GLY A 127 19.72 5.17 20.42
N LEU A 128 19.45 4.03 19.80
CA LEU A 128 19.48 3.86 18.36
C LEU A 128 18.33 2.95 17.95
N ARG A 129 17.61 3.36 16.91
CA ARG A 129 16.63 2.52 16.24
C ARG A 129 17.00 2.38 14.77
N TYR A 130 16.80 1.20 14.21
CA TYR A 130 16.93 0.91 12.80
C TYR A 130 15.62 0.35 12.29
N GLU A 131 15.17 0.83 11.14
CA GLU A 131 13.97 0.34 10.49
C GLU A 131 14.27 -0.08 9.06
N TYR A 132 13.95 -1.32 8.74
CA TYR A 132 13.92 -1.81 7.37
C TYR A 132 12.52 -2.33 7.07
N SER A 133 11.91 -1.75 6.04
CA SER A 133 10.53 -2.05 5.65
C SER A 133 10.48 -2.27 4.14
N GLU A 134 10.22 -3.49 3.73
CA GLU A 134 10.00 -3.81 2.32
C GLU A 134 8.59 -3.43 1.88
N TRP A 135 8.47 -3.02 0.62
CA TRP A 135 7.18 -2.99 -0.04
C TRP A 135 6.70 -4.42 -0.34
N PHE A 136 5.39 -4.58 -0.51
CA PHE A 136 4.82 -5.86 -0.91
C PHE A 136 5.37 -6.29 -2.28
N THR A 137 6.00 -7.45 -2.31
CA THR A 137 6.52 -8.12 -3.50
C THR A 137 5.51 -9.19 -3.92
N PRO A 138 4.91 -9.11 -5.12
CA PRO A 138 4.01 -10.14 -5.62
C PRO A 138 4.74 -11.47 -5.80
N ASN A 139 4.10 -12.56 -5.40
CA ASN A 139 4.68 -13.89 -5.54
C ASN A 139 4.79 -14.31 -7.00
N GLU A 140 3.84 -13.88 -7.84
CA GLU A 140 3.79 -14.19 -9.26
C GLU A 140 4.48 -13.11 -10.12
N GLY A 141 5.04 -12.06 -9.52
CA GLY A 141 5.64 -10.91 -10.22
C GLY A 141 4.61 -10.05 -10.98
N ARG A 142 3.34 -10.09 -10.57
CA ARG A 142 2.22 -9.50 -11.31
C ARG A 142 1.76 -8.16 -10.75
N LEU A 143 2.63 -7.15 -10.76
CA LEU A 143 2.26 -5.76 -10.51
C LEU A 143 2.33 -4.95 -11.80
N SER A 144 1.25 -4.23 -12.09
CA SER A 144 1.18 -3.26 -13.18
C SER A 144 1.00 -1.87 -12.59
N GLY A 145 1.46 -0.85 -13.30
CA GLY A 145 1.44 0.51 -12.79
C GLY A 145 1.87 1.53 -13.84
N TYR A 146 2.11 2.75 -13.39
CA TYR A 146 2.67 3.81 -14.20
C TYR A 146 3.81 4.46 -13.44
N ASP A 147 5.00 4.39 -14.02
CA ASP A 147 6.17 5.09 -13.50
C ASP A 147 6.12 6.54 -13.97
N THR A 148 6.00 7.47 -13.03
CA THR A 148 5.90 8.90 -13.31
C THR A 148 7.25 9.54 -13.64
N GLU A 149 8.37 8.93 -13.26
CA GLU A 149 9.72 9.41 -13.56
C GLU A 149 10.10 9.05 -14.99
N THR A 150 9.92 7.79 -15.37
CA THR A 150 10.21 7.33 -16.74
C THR A 150 9.03 7.53 -17.71
N GLN A 151 7.87 7.97 -17.21
CA GLN A 151 6.63 8.17 -17.95
C GLN A 151 6.14 6.93 -18.71
N ARG A 152 6.38 5.75 -18.14
CA ARG A 152 6.11 4.47 -18.80
C ARG A 152 5.10 3.64 -18.01
N PHE A 153 4.23 2.96 -18.75
CA PHE A 153 3.41 1.91 -18.18
C PHE A 153 4.25 0.68 -17.85
N ILE A 154 3.99 0.14 -16.67
CA ILE A 154 4.53 -1.12 -16.17
C ILE A 154 3.45 -2.18 -16.38
N TRP A 155 3.80 -3.24 -17.10
CA TRP A 155 2.95 -4.34 -17.47
C TRP A 155 3.49 -5.63 -16.87
N ALA A 156 2.64 -6.30 -16.09
CA ALA A 156 2.89 -7.64 -15.55
C ALA A 156 2.84 -8.75 -16.62
N SER A 157 2.33 -8.44 -17.80
CA SER A 157 2.13 -9.38 -18.90
C SER A 157 2.41 -8.68 -20.23
N LYS A 158 2.50 -9.47 -21.31
CA LYS A 158 2.68 -8.94 -22.67
C LYS A 158 1.56 -7.93 -22.98
N ASN A 159 1.92 -6.73 -23.43
CA ASN A 159 0.96 -5.68 -23.76
C ASN A 159 0.00 -6.17 -24.86
N PRO A 160 -1.33 -6.20 -24.62
CA PRO A 160 -2.29 -6.76 -25.58
C PRO A 160 -2.54 -5.87 -26.80
N ILE A 161 -2.14 -4.59 -26.75
CA ILE A 161 -2.31 -3.61 -27.84
C ILE A 161 -1.04 -3.54 -28.69
N THR A 162 0.12 -3.37 -28.05
CA THR A 162 1.40 -3.15 -28.77
C THR A 162 2.22 -4.42 -28.97
N GLY A 163 1.99 -5.46 -28.16
CA GLY A 163 2.75 -6.71 -28.20
C GLY A 163 4.10 -6.68 -27.49
N GLU A 164 4.47 -5.57 -26.84
CA GLU A 164 5.68 -5.45 -26.03
C GLU A 164 5.71 -6.48 -24.88
N PRO A 165 6.89 -7.01 -24.49
CA PRO A 165 7.01 -7.94 -23.37
C PRO A 165 6.66 -7.26 -22.04
N ALA A 166 6.43 -8.07 -21.01
CA ALA A 166 6.25 -7.58 -19.65
C ALA A 166 7.50 -6.84 -19.16
N ASN A 167 7.31 -5.74 -18.43
CA ASN A 167 8.37 -4.90 -17.86
C ASN A 167 8.16 -4.63 -16.36
N ALA A 168 7.35 -5.45 -15.68
CA ALA A 168 7.14 -5.37 -14.24
C ALA A 168 8.40 -5.67 -13.44
N PRO A 169 8.88 -4.74 -12.58
CA PRO A 169 9.92 -5.05 -11.61
C PRO A 169 9.37 -5.98 -10.51
N PRO A 170 10.25 -6.73 -9.81
CA PRO A 170 9.82 -7.60 -8.70
C PRO A 170 9.11 -6.85 -7.57
N THR A 171 9.52 -5.61 -7.29
CA THR A 171 8.88 -4.69 -6.35
C THR A 171 8.62 -3.34 -7.04
N LEU A 172 7.54 -2.65 -6.65
CA LEU A 172 7.25 -1.29 -7.15
C LEU A 172 8.14 -0.23 -6.50
N VAL A 173 8.63 -0.50 -5.29
CA VAL A 173 9.43 0.45 -4.52
C VAL A 173 10.61 -0.30 -3.92
N ASP A 174 11.80 0.24 -4.12
CA ASP A 174 13.00 -0.27 -3.49
C ASP A 174 13.00 0.07 -2.00
N PRO A 175 13.30 -0.88 -1.10
CA PRO A 175 13.32 -0.61 0.32
C PRO A 175 14.52 0.28 0.71
N ASP A 176 14.26 1.26 1.57
CA ASP A 176 15.33 2.05 2.18
C ASP A 176 16.04 1.24 3.28
N LYS A 177 17.36 1.15 3.17
CA LYS A 177 18.25 0.44 4.10
C LYS A 177 19.02 1.38 5.03
N ASN A 178 18.81 2.69 4.93
CA ASN A 178 19.58 3.70 5.66
C ASN A 178 18.75 4.43 6.73
N ASN A 179 17.62 3.84 7.15
CA ASN A 179 16.70 4.48 8.09
C ASN A 179 17.11 4.21 9.55
N PHE A 180 18.13 4.96 10.00
CA PHE A 180 18.60 5.00 11.37
C PHE A 180 18.04 6.22 12.12
N ALA A 181 17.56 6.00 13.34
CA ALA A 181 17.04 7.02 14.23
C ALA A 181 17.83 7.03 15.57
N PRO A 182 18.99 7.73 15.61
CA PRO A 182 19.74 7.91 16.86
C PRO A 182 19.03 8.85 17.83
N ARG A 183 19.23 8.64 19.13
CA ARG A 183 18.67 9.43 20.24
C ARG A 183 19.73 9.68 21.30
N PHE A 184 19.79 10.91 21.79
CA PHE A 184 20.71 11.33 22.84
C PHE A 184 19.97 12.26 23.81
N GLY A 185 20.11 12.02 25.11
CA GLY A 185 19.51 12.85 26.15
C GLY A 185 20.39 12.93 27.38
N LEU A 186 20.40 14.08 28.05
CA LEU A 186 21.21 14.34 29.24
C LEU A 186 20.34 14.93 30.34
N ALA A 187 20.47 14.41 31.56
CA ALA A 187 19.77 14.90 32.74
C ALA A 187 20.77 15.16 33.87
N TYR A 188 20.66 16.33 34.51
CA TYR A 188 21.52 16.72 35.62
C TYR A 188 20.72 17.25 36.81
N LEU A 189 21.04 16.77 38.02
CA LEU A 189 20.40 17.18 39.26
C LEU A 189 21.15 18.37 39.88
N LEU A 190 20.48 19.52 39.93
CA LEU A 190 20.96 20.79 40.51
C LEU A 190 20.44 20.96 41.95
N THR A 191 20.78 20.06 42.86
CA THR A 191 20.76 20.26 44.34
C THR A 191 21.18 18.96 44.99
#